data_AF-A0A953YZQ8-F1
#
_entry.id   AF-A0A953YZQ8-F1
#
_cell.length_a   1.000
_cell.length_b   1.000
_cell.length_c   1.000
_cell.angle_alpha   90.00
_cell.angle_beta   90.00
_cell.angle_gamma   90.00
#
_symmetry.space_group_name_H-M   'P 1'
#
loop_
_entity.id
_entity.type
_entity.pdbx_description
1 polymer ?
#
loop_
_entity_poly.entity_id
_entity_poly.type
_entity_poly.pdbx_seq_one_letter_code
_entity_poly.pdbx_strand_id
1 'polypeptide(L)'
;MRPYRSVHAALRRVRVWGIAMRKLGLLLPFVVVFGVIFGSASLLAQPLGTGSSENFKTPVTTAVVPIQGASNQVIEDLAFLSDGSVVVVGSYEGTSIEFNPKGTSTTRTSAGSSDAFVAVYDRNGVLSAIAAIGTVAGNDVFRGVSVDASDNVYIAGTVSTGAINVNPNGGALNFSQTNESAIAIKMTNALLHTWTVRIDGQGAATHFNSIAVNSSGDVGIAGAFSGSGVDINTGAGTQSVSSAGGGDALFISLSSAGVFQWGGKIGGTST
;
A
#
# COMPACT_ATOMS: atom_id res chain seq x y z
N MET A 1 -11.61 9.74 57.96
CA MET A 1 -12.90 9.72 57.22
C MET A 1 -13.19 11.10 56.68
N ARG A 2 -13.73 11.14 55.46
CA ARG A 2 -14.07 12.28 54.57
C ARG A 2 -12.99 12.74 53.57
N PRO A 3 -13.36 12.99 52.29
CA PRO A 3 -12.44 13.06 51.15
C PRO A 3 -12.11 14.51 50.76
N TYR A 4 -11.03 14.73 49.99
CA TYR A 4 -10.75 16.01 49.34
C TYR A 4 -10.33 15.86 47.87
N ARG A 5 -10.66 16.91 47.11
CA ARG A 5 -10.96 16.98 45.68
C ARG A 5 -9.76 17.07 44.72
N SER A 6 -9.94 16.43 43.57
CA SER A 6 -9.75 16.84 42.16
C SER A 6 -8.66 17.82 41.66
N VAL A 7 -8.15 17.45 40.47
CA VAL A 7 -7.60 18.22 39.33
C VAL A 7 -6.16 18.71 39.45
N HIS A 8 -5.30 18.28 38.50
CA HIS A 8 -4.51 19.15 37.63
C HIS A 8 -4.13 18.42 36.33
N ALA A 9 -4.41 19.09 35.21
CA ALA A 9 -4.16 18.65 33.84
C ALA A 9 -2.71 18.91 33.41
N ALA A 10 -2.15 18.05 32.54
CA ALA A 10 -0.93 18.33 31.80
C ALA A 10 -1.17 18.08 30.31
N LEU A 11 -1.53 19.15 29.59
CA LEU A 11 -1.57 19.21 28.13
C LEU A 11 -0.13 19.27 27.59
N ARG A 12 0.31 18.28 26.80
CA ARG A 12 1.49 18.41 25.94
C ARG A 12 1.05 18.81 24.53
N ARG A 13 1.55 19.96 24.08
CA ARG A 13 1.26 20.59 22.79
C ARG A 13 1.91 19.82 21.63
N VAL A 14 1.13 19.41 20.63
CA VAL A 14 1.65 19.02 19.31
C VAL A 14 1.66 20.27 18.42
N ARG A 15 2.82 20.62 17.85
CA ARG A 15 2.95 21.69 16.85
C ARG A 15 2.70 21.08 15.45
N VAL A 16 1.69 21.59 14.75
CA VAL A 16 1.48 21.30 13.32
C VAL A 16 1.98 22.49 12.51
N TRP A 17 2.81 22.22 11.50
CA TRP A 17 3.24 23.21 10.51
C TRP A 17 2.09 23.46 9.53
N GLY A 18 1.47 24.63 9.60
CA GLY A 18 0.48 25.06 8.61
C GLY A 18 1.16 25.73 7.42
N ILE A 19 0.94 25.21 6.22
CA ILE A 19 1.16 25.96 4.98
C ILE A 19 0.11 27.07 4.93
N ALA A 20 0.56 28.32 4.94
CA ALA A 20 -0.29 29.49 4.98
C ALA A 20 -0.94 29.78 3.62
N MET A 21 -2.27 29.58 3.51
CA MET A 21 -3.07 30.37 2.58
C MET A 21 -3.67 31.56 3.34
N ARG A 22 -3.25 32.77 2.97
CA ARG A 22 -3.79 34.02 3.51
C ARG A 22 -5.06 34.43 2.75
N LYS A 23 -6.04 34.91 3.53
CA LYS A 23 -7.34 35.55 3.17
C LYS A 23 -8.41 34.50 2.79
N LEU A 24 -9.54 34.35 3.48
CA LEU A 24 -10.41 35.25 4.27
C LEU A 24 -10.84 34.55 5.58
N GLY A 25 -11.14 35.32 6.62
CA GLY A 25 -11.28 34.84 8.00
C GLY A 25 -12.50 33.98 8.30
N LEU A 26 -12.26 32.89 9.03
CA LEU A 26 -13.04 32.44 10.20
C LEU A 26 -12.23 31.35 10.91
N LEU A 27 -11.89 31.54 12.18
CA LEU A 27 -11.28 30.50 13.04
C LEU A 27 -12.40 29.73 13.73
N LEU A 28 -12.56 28.43 13.45
CA LEU A 28 -13.35 27.52 14.29
C LEU A 28 -12.47 26.31 14.67
N PRO A 29 -12.47 25.88 15.94
CA PRO A 29 -11.73 24.70 16.38
C PRO A 29 -12.48 23.43 15.99
N PHE A 30 -11.86 22.52 15.25
CA PHE A 30 -12.42 21.18 15.03
C PHE A 30 -12.16 20.30 16.26
N VAL A 31 -13.22 19.78 16.85
CA VAL A 31 -13.18 18.61 17.76
C VAL A 31 -13.61 17.41 16.93
N VAL A 32 -12.74 16.43 16.74
CA VAL A 32 -13.10 15.14 16.14
C VAL A 32 -13.56 14.21 17.26
N VAL A 33 -14.83 13.81 17.23
CA VAL A 33 -15.38 12.76 18.09
C VAL A 33 -15.47 11.48 17.25
N PHE A 34 -14.74 10.42 17.65
CA PHE A 34 -14.98 9.08 17.12
C PHE A 34 -16.07 8.40 17.96
N GLY A 35 -17.22 8.14 17.34
CA GLY A 35 -18.28 7.31 17.89
C GLY A 35 -18.42 6.03 17.06
N VAL A 36 -18.16 4.88 17.68
CA VAL A 36 -18.52 3.57 17.13
C VAL A 36 -19.99 3.33 17.47
N ILE A 37 -20.84 3.06 16.48
CA ILE A 37 -22.24 2.65 16.72
C ILE A 37 -22.45 1.26 16.13
N PHE A 38 -22.66 0.29 17.01
CA PHE A 38 -23.36 -0.97 16.71
C PHE A 38 -24.84 -0.80 17.08
N GLY A 39 -25.73 -1.32 16.23
CA GLY A 39 -27.12 -1.60 16.61
C GLY A 39 -28.17 -0.75 15.89
N SER A 40 -29.07 -1.46 15.21
CA SER A 40 -30.28 -0.96 14.57
C SER A 40 -31.22 -0.27 15.58
N ALA A 41 -31.53 1.00 15.33
CA ALA A 41 -32.69 1.66 15.92
C ALA A 41 -33.30 2.62 14.90
N SER A 42 -34.53 2.31 14.47
CA SER A 42 -35.40 3.23 13.72
C SER A 42 -35.68 4.45 14.60
N LEU A 43 -35.33 5.65 14.12
CA LEU A 43 -35.68 6.90 14.79
C LEU A 43 -36.88 7.54 14.10
N LEU A 44 -38.02 7.54 14.79
CA LEU A 44 -39.19 8.34 14.45
C LEU A 44 -38.82 9.83 14.49
N ALA A 45 -38.96 10.52 13.36
CA ALA A 45 -38.78 11.96 13.29
C ALA A 45 -39.94 12.69 13.99
N GLN A 46 -39.63 13.69 14.82
CA GLN A 46 -40.54 14.77 15.18
C GLN A 46 -39.92 16.10 14.69
N PRO A 47 -40.71 17.05 14.15
CA PRO A 47 -40.13 18.24 13.53
C PRO A 47 -40.16 19.46 14.48
N LEU A 48 -39.05 20.21 14.52
CA LEU A 48 -38.94 21.64 14.16
C LEU A 48 -37.83 22.36 14.95
N GLY A 49 -37.03 23.13 14.20
CA GLY A 49 -36.15 24.17 14.73
C GLY A 49 -35.46 24.90 13.59
N THR A 50 -35.97 26.08 13.25
CA THR A 50 -35.45 26.98 12.20
C THR A 50 -34.10 27.56 12.60
N GLY A 51 -33.03 26.83 12.33
CA GLY A 51 -31.66 27.34 12.23
C GLY A 51 -31.10 26.86 10.91
N SER A 52 -30.36 27.70 10.18
CA SER A 52 -29.76 27.38 8.90
C SER A 52 -29.09 26.00 8.97
N SER A 53 -29.75 25.00 8.40
CA SER A 53 -29.18 23.66 8.29
C SER A 53 -27.99 23.82 7.37
N GLU A 54 -26.78 23.83 7.94
CA GLU A 54 -25.64 23.36 7.16
C GLU A 54 -26.10 22.03 6.58
N ASN A 55 -26.09 21.95 5.26
CA ASN A 55 -26.40 20.72 4.54
C ASN A 55 -25.33 19.70 4.92
N PHE A 56 -25.46 19.11 6.10
CA PHE A 56 -24.82 17.86 6.43
C PHE A 56 -25.49 16.87 5.50
N LYS A 57 -24.90 16.75 4.31
CA LYS A 57 -25.27 15.76 3.31
C LYS A 57 -25.27 14.47 4.11
N THR A 58 -26.48 13.92 4.33
CA THR A 58 -26.62 12.62 4.96
C THR A 58 -25.61 11.70 4.29
N PRO A 59 -24.83 10.90 5.04
CA PRO A 59 -23.88 9.98 4.44
C PRO A 59 -24.61 9.29 3.30
N VAL A 60 -24.07 9.42 2.07
CA VAL A 60 -24.64 8.68 0.96
C VAL A 60 -24.50 7.23 1.36
N THR A 61 -25.60 6.61 1.77
CA THR A 61 -25.67 5.19 2.10
C THR A 61 -25.67 4.43 0.80
N THR A 62 -24.60 4.58 0.01
CA THR A 62 -24.31 3.62 -1.04
C THR A 62 -24.00 2.33 -0.32
N ALA A 63 -24.72 1.26 -0.67
CA ALA A 63 -24.42 -0.06 -0.16
C ALA A 63 -22.91 -0.32 -0.33
N VAL A 64 -22.24 -0.65 0.77
CA VAL A 64 -20.87 -1.16 0.72
C VAL A 64 -20.97 -2.51 0.01
N VAL A 65 -20.46 -2.58 -1.22
CA VAL A 65 -20.34 -3.85 -1.93
C VAL A 65 -18.93 -4.36 -1.66
N PRO A 66 -18.75 -5.32 -0.74
CA PRO A 66 -17.43 -5.83 -0.41
C PRO A 66 -16.83 -6.55 -1.62
N ILE A 67 -15.50 -6.56 -1.72
CA ILE A 67 -14.78 -7.59 -2.47
C ILE A 67 -15.16 -8.93 -1.81
N GLN A 68 -15.69 -9.87 -2.59
CA GLN A 68 -16.21 -11.14 -2.07
C GLN A 68 -15.28 -12.30 -2.42
N GLY A 69 -15.04 -13.17 -1.44
CA GLY A 69 -14.23 -14.36 -1.54
C GLY A 69 -14.34 -15.17 -0.24
N ALA A 70 -14.20 -16.49 -0.32
CA ALA A 70 -14.29 -17.38 0.86
C ALA A 70 -12.97 -17.46 1.66
N SER A 71 -11.97 -16.68 1.28
CA SER A 71 -10.58 -16.76 1.77
C SER A 71 -10.08 -15.39 2.20
N ASN A 72 -8.82 -15.29 2.65
CA ASN A 72 -8.27 -14.02 3.11
C ASN A 72 -7.92 -13.08 1.93
N GLN A 73 -8.29 -11.81 2.03
CA GLN A 73 -7.86 -10.74 1.12
C GLN A 73 -7.42 -9.55 1.97
N VAL A 74 -6.21 -9.06 1.71
CA VAL A 74 -5.63 -7.95 2.44
C VAL A 74 -5.26 -6.87 1.45
N ILE A 75 -5.75 -5.65 1.67
CA ILE A 75 -5.21 -4.43 1.06
C ILE A 75 -4.14 -3.91 2.02
N GLU A 76 -2.91 -3.80 1.54
CA GLU A 76 -1.76 -3.34 2.33
C GLU A 76 -1.55 -1.82 2.18
N ASP A 77 -1.77 -1.29 0.97
CA ASP A 77 -1.57 0.13 0.68
C ASP A 77 -2.42 0.63 -0.50
N LEU A 78 -2.56 1.96 -0.62
CA LEU A 78 -3.28 2.61 -1.71
C LEU A 78 -2.64 3.94 -2.12
N ALA A 79 -2.82 4.31 -3.39
CA ALA A 79 -2.40 5.60 -3.93
C ALA A 79 -3.45 6.14 -4.91
N PHE A 80 -3.53 7.46 -5.06
CA PHE A 80 -4.42 8.10 -6.03
C PHE A 80 -3.69 8.39 -7.35
N LEU A 81 -4.39 8.19 -8.45
CA LEU A 81 -4.04 8.75 -9.76
C LEU A 81 -4.49 10.22 -9.84
N SER A 82 -3.95 10.96 -10.80
CA SER A 82 -4.27 12.38 -11.04
C SER A 82 -5.73 12.61 -11.39
N ASP A 83 -6.37 11.61 -12.00
CA ASP A 83 -7.79 11.58 -12.27
C ASP A 83 -8.62 11.12 -11.06
N GLY A 84 -8.06 10.99 -9.85
CA GLY A 84 -8.78 10.58 -8.64
C GLY A 84 -9.25 9.14 -8.62
N SER A 85 -8.92 8.32 -9.63
CA SER A 85 -8.96 6.87 -9.51
C SER A 85 -7.99 6.41 -8.43
N VAL A 86 -8.22 5.23 -7.84
CA VAL A 86 -7.40 4.68 -6.77
C VAL A 86 -6.71 3.41 -7.23
N VAL A 87 -5.42 3.31 -6.96
CA VAL A 87 -4.64 2.10 -7.08
C VAL A 87 -4.53 1.48 -5.70
N VAL A 88 -4.82 0.19 -5.59
CA VAL A 88 -4.66 -0.59 -4.36
C VAL A 88 -3.75 -1.78 -4.59
N VAL A 89 -2.99 -2.15 -3.57
CA VAL A 89 -2.09 -3.30 -3.59
C VAL A 89 -2.30 -4.19 -2.37
N GLY A 90 -1.93 -5.46 -2.50
CA GLY A 90 -2.01 -6.40 -1.40
C GLY A 90 -1.83 -7.83 -1.85
N SER A 91 -2.48 -8.76 -1.14
CA SER A 91 -2.51 -10.18 -1.46
C SER A 91 -3.93 -10.77 -1.36
N TYR A 92 -4.13 -11.88 -2.07
CA TYR A 92 -5.38 -12.63 -2.04
C TYR A 92 -5.11 -14.13 -2.04
N GLU A 93 -5.98 -14.88 -1.37
CA GLU A 93 -5.95 -16.34 -1.30
C GLU A 93 -7.19 -16.94 -1.95
N GLY A 94 -7.10 -18.20 -2.39
CA GLY A 94 -8.26 -18.99 -2.81
C GLY A 94 -8.64 -18.85 -4.29
N THR A 95 -9.85 -19.33 -4.61
CA THR A 95 -10.38 -19.42 -5.97
C THR A 95 -11.54 -18.44 -6.18
N SER A 96 -11.68 -17.93 -7.40
CA SER A 96 -12.82 -17.10 -7.82
C SER A 96 -13.07 -15.85 -6.97
N ILE A 97 -12.00 -15.17 -6.56
CA ILE A 97 -12.06 -13.92 -5.79
C ILE A 97 -12.55 -12.78 -6.69
N GLU A 98 -13.64 -12.12 -6.31
CA GLU A 98 -14.30 -11.08 -7.11
C GLU A 98 -13.70 -9.69 -6.86
N PHE A 99 -13.07 -9.10 -7.88
CA PHE A 99 -12.41 -7.80 -7.80
C PHE A 99 -13.25 -6.63 -8.33
N ASN A 100 -14.39 -6.86 -8.99
CA ASN A 100 -15.26 -5.84 -9.58
C ASN A 100 -16.75 -6.04 -9.25
N PRO A 101 -17.15 -6.06 -7.97
CA PRO A 101 -18.52 -6.40 -7.61
C PRO A 101 -19.53 -5.27 -7.94
N LYS A 102 -19.08 -4.07 -8.32
CA LYS A 102 -19.91 -2.95 -8.80
C LYS A 102 -20.02 -2.88 -10.33
N GLY A 103 -19.26 -3.69 -11.06
CA GLY A 103 -19.22 -3.69 -12.52
C GLY A 103 -19.40 -5.08 -13.10
N THR A 104 -18.81 -5.31 -14.28
CA THR A 104 -18.74 -6.66 -14.85
C THR A 104 -17.82 -7.52 -13.98
N SER A 105 -18.39 -8.61 -13.44
CA SER A 105 -17.69 -9.60 -12.60
C SER A 105 -16.32 -9.94 -13.19
N THR A 106 -15.29 -9.76 -12.36
CA THR A 106 -13.89 -10.01 -12.72
C THR A 106 -13.27 -10.79 -11.59
N THR A 107 -13.17 -12.11 -11.78
CA THR A 107 -12.65 -13.00 -10.75
C THR A 107 -11.21 -13.44 -11.01
N ARG A 108 -10.45 -13.70 -9.94
CA ARG A 108 -9.10 -14.26 -10.00
C ARG A 108 -8.97 -15.46 -9.07
N THR A 109 -8.07 -16.36 -9.42
CA THR A 109 -7.69 -17.50 -8.59
C THR A 109 -6.21 -17.36 -8.27
N SER A 110 -5.85 -17.58 -7.00
CA SER A 110 -4.46 -17.60 -6.56
C SER A 110 -3.80 -18.85 -7.14
N ALA A 111 -2.67 -18.68 -7.80
CA ALA A 111 -1.83 -19.77 -8.30
C ALA A 111 -1.11 -20.46 -7.13
N GLY A 112 -0.61 -19.67 -6.17
CA GLY A 112 0.03 -20.12 -4.94
C GLY A 112 -0.89 -20.12 -3.72
N SER A 113 -0.27 -20.09 -2.54
CA SER A 113 -0.98 -19.99 -1.26
C SER A 113 -1.64 -18.62 -1.11
N SER A 114 -0.89 -17.55 -1.42
CA SER A 114 -1.39 -16.19 -1.62
C SER A 114 -0.66 -15.54 -2.79
N ASP A 115 -1.39 -14.84 -3.64
CA ASP A 115 -0.81 -14.10 -4.77
C ASP A 115 -0.92 -12.60 -4.53
N ALA A 116 0.07 -11.83 -4.98
CA ALA A 116 0.02 -10.38 -4.92
C ALA A 116 -0.89 -9.83 -6.02
N PHE A 117 -1.45 -8.64 -5.79
CA PHE A 117 -2.21 -7.95 -6.81
C PHE A 117 -1.98 -6.44 -6.80
N VAL A 118 -2.26 -5.84 -7.95
CA VAL A 118 -2.49 -4.40 -8.12
C VAL A 118 -3.82 -4.22 -8.83
N ALA A 119 -4.71 -3.42 -8.27
CA ALA A 119 -6.01 -3.12 -8.86
C ALA A 119 -6.23 -1.61 -8.93
N VAL A 120 -6.80 -1.14 -10.04
CA VAL A 120 -7.16 0.25 -10.27
C VAL A 120 -8.68 0.35 -10.30
N TYR A 121 -9.24 1.21 -9.46
CA TYR A 121 -10.67 1.50 -9.41
C TYR A 121 -10.93 2.95 -9.81
N ASP A 122 -11.96 3.16 -10.62
CA ASP A 122 -12.41 4.52 -10.95
C ASP A 122 -13.02 5.22 -9.71
N ARG A 123 -13.36 6.50 -9.85
CA ARG A 123 -14.01 7.30 -8.78
C ARG A 123 -15.36 6.73 -8.29
N ASN A 124 -15.98 5.84 -9.04
CA ASN A 124 -17.24 5.18 -8.69
C ASN A 124 -17.01 3.84 -7.97
N GLY A 125 -15.76 3.37 -7.90
CA GLY A 125 -15.37 2.08 -7.35
C GLY A 125 -15.57 0.92 -8.34
N VAL A 126 -15.60 1.18 -9.64
CA VAL A 126 -15.63 0.16 -10.69
C VAL A 126 -14.19 -0.16 -11.09
N LEU A 127 -13.86 -1.45 -11.18
CA LEU A 127 -12.52 -1.90 -11.55
C LEU A 127 -12.21 -1.47 -13.00
N SER A 128 -11.12 -0.72 -13.17
CA SER A 128 -10.58 -0.30 -14.47
C SER A 128 -9.51 -1.25 -14.98
N ALA A 129 -8.64 -1.75 -14.09
CA ALA A 129 -7.59 -2.69 -14.43
C ALA A 129 -7.19 -3.51 -13.21
N ILE A 130 -6.69 -4.73 -13.44
CA ILE A 130 -6.08 -5.55 -12.40
C ILE A 130 -4.90 -6.35 -12.97
N ALA A 131 -3.81 -6.42 -12.20
CA ALA A 131 -2.68 -7.30 -12.44
C ALA A 131 -2.53 -8.22 -11.22
N ALA A 132 -2.81 -9.51 -11.41
CA ALA A 132 -2.51 -10.56 -10.44
C ALA A 132 -1.10 -11.09 -10.74
N ILE A 133 -0.21 -10.99 -9.75
CA ILE A 133 1.21 -11.31 -9.88
C ILE A 133 1.57 -12.21 -8.70
N GLY A 134 1.76 -13.50 -8.99
CA GLY A 134 2.11 -14.49 -7.99
C GLY A 134 2.94 -15.61 -8.58
N THR A 135 3.56 -16.36 -7.69
CA THR A 135 4.31 -17.58 -7.97
C THR A 135 3.39 -18.79 -7.86
N VAL A 136 3.77 -19.89 -8.52
CA VAL A 136 2.91 -21.08 -8.64
C VAL A 136 2.64 -21.79 -7.30
N ALA A 137 3.42 -21.54 -6.25
CA ALA A 137 3.27 -22.25 -4.98
C ALA A 137 3.56 -21.39 -3.74
N GLY A 138 3.82 -20.09 -3.91
CA GLY A 138 4.35 -19.23 -2.87
C GLY A 138 3.32 -18.39 -2.13
N ASN A 139 3.86 -17.56 -1.24
CA ASN A 139 3.17 -16.42 -0.65
C ASN A 139 3.78 -15.15 -1.24
N ASP A 140 2.98 -14.41 -1.98
CA ASP A 140 3.39 -13.20 -2.68
C ASP A 140 2.52 -12.04 -2.18
N VAL A 141 3.15 -10.90 -1.91
CA VAL A 141 2.46 -9.72 -1.38
C VAL A 141 3.12 -8.44 -1.85
N PHE A 142 2.32 -7.46 -2.29
CA PHE A 142 2.76 -6.09 -2.44
C PHE A 142 2.31 -5.27 -1.22
N ARG A 143 3.26 -4.56 -0.62
CA ARG A 143 3.07 -3.84 0.66
C ARG A 143 3.08 -2.33 0.51
N GLY A 144 3.69 -1.81 -0.55
CA GLY A 144 3.75 -0.38 -0.81
C GLY A 144 3.37 -0.06 -2.23
N VAL A 145 2.67 1.07 -2.41
CA VAL A 145 2.36 1.65 -3.72
C VAL A 145 2.57 3.16 -3.72
N SER A 146 3.12 3.68 -4.80
CA SER A 146 3.25 5.12 -5.05
C SER A 146 2.99 5.42 -6.51
N VAL A 147 2.57 6.65 -6.81
CA VAL A 147 2.23 7.09 -8.17
C VAL A 147 3.02 8.36 -8.50
N ASP A 148 3.55 8.46 -9.72
CA ASP A 148 4.22 9.70 -10.18
C ASP A 148 3.26 10.67 -10.90
N ALA A 149 3.74 11.85 -11.26
CA ALA A 149 2.92 12.89 -11.90
C ALA A 149 2.41 12.51 -13.30
N SER A 150 2.89 11.42 -13.89
CA SER A 150 2.41 10.86 -15.17
C SER A 150 1.50 9.64 -14.96
N ASP A 151 1.03 9.42 -13.73
CA ASP A 151 0.21 8.28 -13.32
C ASP A 151 0.90 6.92 -13.52
N ASN A 152 2.24 6.87 -13.57
CA ASN A 152 2.93 5.58 -13.49
C ASN A 152 2.83 5.05 -12.05
N VAL A 153 2.60 3.76 -11.94
CA VAL A 153 2.41 3.04 -10.68
C VAL A 153 3.72 2.35 -10.29
N TYR A 154 4.16 2.58 -9.06
CA TYR A 154 5.35 1.98 -8.46
C TYR A 154 4.90 1.12 -7.30
N ILE A 155 5.24 -0.16 -7.34
CA ILE A 155 4.86 -1.12 -6.29
C ILE A 155 6.10 -1.78 -5.71
N ALA A 156 6.02 -2.15 -4.44
CA ALA A 156 7.08 -2.88 -3.77
C ALA A 156 6.51 -3.95 -2.84
N GLY A 157 7.23 -5.05 -2.71
CA GLY A 157 6.81 -6.18 -1.89
C GLY A 157 7.78 -7.35 -1.91
N THR A 158 7.20 -8.53 -1.78
CA THR A 158 7.90 -9.80 -1.70
C THR A 158 7.27 -10.80 -2.63
N VAL A 159 8.12 -11.60 -3.23
CA VAL A 159 7.71 -12.73 -4.05
C VAL A 159 8.50 -13.96 -3.64
N SER A 160 7.82 -15.09 -3.62
CA SER A 160 8.36 -16.38 -3.25
C SER A 160 9.26 -16.98 -4.35
N THR A 161 9.73 -18.19 -4.11
CA THR A 161 10.51 -18.95 -5.09
C THR A 161 9.65 -19.43 -6.26
N GLY A 162 10.28 -19.60 -7.41
CA GLY A 162 9.65 -20.16 -8.60
C GLY A 162 9.36 -19.15 -9.70
N ALA A 163 8.59 -19.58 -10.69
CA ALA A 163 8.27 -18.80 -11.87
C ALA A 163 7.22 -17.73 -11.55
N ILE A 164 7.43 -16.52 -12.07
CA ILE A 164 6.55 -15.37 -11.89
C ILE A 164 6.44 -14.56 -13.18
N ASN A 165 5.22 -14.14 -13.54
CA ASN A 165 4.96 -13.20 -14.63
C ASN A 165 4.72 -11.79 -14.07
N VAL A 166 5.63 -10.86 -14.31
CA VAL A 166 5.50 -9.46 -13.81
C VAL A 166 4.79 -8.52 -14.79
N ASN A 167 4.31 -9.03 -15.93
CA ASN A 167 3.57 -8.26 -16.93
C ASN A 167 2.30 -9.01 -17.40
N PRO A 168 1.35 -9.32 -16.50
CA PRO A 168 0.18 -10.14 -16.84
C PRO A 168 -0.79 -9.48 -17.82
N ASN A 169 -0.75 -8.16 -17.97
CA ASN A 169 -1.63 -7.41 -18.88
C ASN A 169 -0.98 -7.08 -20.23
N GLY A 170 0.28 -7.50 -20.45
CA GLY A 170 1.02 -7.31 -21.70
C GLY A 170 1.60 -8.62 -22.22
N GLY A 171 2.71 -8.53 -22.97
CA GLY A 171 3.51 -9.70 -23.32
C GLY A 171 4.11 -10.32 -22.05
N ALA A 172 3.95 -11.63 -21.89
CA ALA A 172 4.42 -12.35 -20.70
C ALA A 172 5.91 -12.10 -20.47
N LEU A 173 6.25 -11.62 -19.27
CA LEU A 173 7.61 -11.36 -18.83
C LEU A 173 7.89 -12.23 -17.61
N ASN A 174 8.43 -13.41 -17.88
CA ASN A 174 8.62 -14.44 -16.87
C ASN A 174 10.05 -14.45 -16.33
N PHE A 175 10.17 -14.54 -15.01
CA PHE A 175 11.44 -14.82 -14.33
C PHE A 175 11.28 -16.05 -13.45
N SER A 176 12.39 -16.69 -13.11
CA SER A 176 12.43 -17.75 -12.10
C SER A 176 13.51 -17.42 -11.09
N GLN A 177 13.16 -17.55 -9.82
CA GLN A 177 13.98 -17.13 -8.70
C GLN A 177 14.08 -18.27 -7.69
N THR A 178 15.28 -18.47 -7.17
CA THR A 178 15.59 -19.63 -6.31
C THR A 178 15.35 -19.34 -4.83
N ASN A 179 15.15 -18.07 -4.46
CA ASN A 179 14.91 -17.62 -3.10
C ASN A 179 13.71 -16.66 -3.04
N GLU A 180 13.12 -16.51 -1.86
CA GLU A 180 12.24 -15.39 -1.56
C GLU A 180 13.00 -14.08 -1.82
N SER A 181 12.36 -13.16 -2.54
CA SER A 181 13.02 -11.99 -3.09
C SER A 181 12.18 -10.75 -2.86
N ALA A 182 12.84 -9.67 -2.43
CA ALA A 182 12.23 -8.35 -2.46
C ALA A 182 12.12 -7.90 -3.91
N ILE A 183 10.97 -7.33 -4.28
CA ILE A 183 10.70 -6.91 -5.66
C ILE A 183 10.06 -5.53 -5.69
N ALA A 184 10.49 -4.70 -6.63
CA ALA A 184 9.79 -3.48 -6.98
C ALA A 184 9.56 -3.40 -8.48
N ILE A 185 8.40 -2.91 -8.88
CA ILE A 185 7.95 -2.86 -10.27
C ILE A 185 7.40 -1.47 -10.55
N LYS A 186 7.84 -0.87 -11.66
CA LYS A 186 7.17 0.27 -12.27
C LYS A 186 6.26 -0.20 -13.39
N MET A 187 5.05 0.32 -13.42
CA MET A 187 4.04 0.09 -14.43
C MET A 187 3.42 1.39 -14.92
N THR A 188 2.79 1.36 -16.09
CA THR A 188 1.90 2.45 -16.53
C THR A 188 0.57 2.40 -15.74
N ASN A 189 -0.28 3.42 -15.89
CA ASN A 189 -1.64 3.42 -15.33
C ASN A 189 -2.55 2.31 -15.88
N ALA A 190 -2.21 1.73 -17.04
CA ALA A 190 -2.86 0.53 -17.59
C ALA A 190 -2.30 -0.78 -17.00
N LEU A 191 -1.44 -0.69 -15.98
CA LEU A 191 -0.72 -1.81 -15.37
C LEU A 191 0.13 -2.61 -16.38
N LEU A 192 0.75 -1.91 -17.33
CA LEU A 192 1.75 -2.49 -18.22
C LEU A 192 3.15 -2.28 -17.63
N HIS A 193 3.94 -3.35 -17.58
CA HIS A 193 5.31 -3.33 -17.06
C HIS A 193 6.20 -2.30 -17.77
N THR A 194 7.03 -1.60 -17.00
CA THR A 194 8.10 -0.71 -17.49
C THR A 194 9.47 -1.22 -17.07
N TRP A 195 9.69 -1.42 -15.77
CA TRP A 195 10.91 -2.01 -15.24
C TRP A 195 10.64 -2.76 -13.95
N THR A 196 11.54 -3.68 -13.61
CA THR A 196 11.54 -4.41 -12.34
C THR A 196 12.95 -4.42 -11.77
N VAL A 197 13.07 -4.22 -10.46
CA VAL A 197 14.28 -4.53 -9.70
C VAL A 197 13.98 -5.60 -8.65
N ARG A 198 14.99 -6.39 -8.32
CA ARG A 198 14.91 -7.42 -7.29
C ARG A 198 16.16 -7.43 -6.43
N ILE A 199 15.98 -7.82 -5.17
CA ILE A 199 17.06 -8.22 -4.27
C ILE A 199 16.76 -9.65 -3.84
N ASP A 200 17.58 -10.57 -4.33
CA ASP A 200 17.46 -11.99 -4.01
C ASP A 200 18.17 -12.21 -2.66
N GLY A 201 17.44 -12.71 -1.66
CA GLY A 201 17.94 -12.77 -0.29
C GLY A 201 19.08 -13.76 -0.03
N GLN A 202 19.68 -14.38 -1.06
CA GLN A 202 20.78 -15.34 -0.96
C GLN A 202 20.56 -16.43 0.11
N GLY A 203 19.33 -16.95 0.22
CA GLY A 203 18.93 -17.95 1.24
C GLY A 203 18.36 -17.36 2.53
N ALA A 204 18.21 -16.03 2.61
CA ALA A 204 17.58 -15.32 3.72
C ALA A 204 16.32 -14.57 3.27
N ALA A 205 15.44 -14.25 4.22
CA ALA A 205 14.24 -13.49 3.94
C ALA A 205 14.60 -12.04 3.63
N THR A 206 14.15 -11.53 2.48
CA THR A 206 14.31 -10.13 2.07
C THR A 206 12.98 -9.64 1.50
N HIS A 207 12.50 -8.52 1.99
CA HIS A 207 11.22 -7.95 1.55
C HIS A 207 11.26 -6.43 1.52
N PHE A 208 10.58 -5.83 0.53
CA PHE A 208 10.28 -4.40 0.56
C PHE A 208 8.93 -4.16 1.23
N ASN A 209 8.87 -3.15 2.09
CA ASN A 209 7.66 -2.78 2.85
C ASN A 209 7.05 -1.47 2.35
N SER A 210 7.85 -0.56 1.80
CA SER A 210 7.38 0.77 1.40
C SER A 210 8.16 1.27 0.19
N ILE A 211 7.47 2.05 -0.64
CA ILE A 211 8.02 2.71 -1.83
C ILE A 211 7.51 4.14 -1.89
N ALA A 212 8.37 5.07 -2.26
CA ALA A 212 8.03 6.46 -2.50
C ALA A 212 8.69 6.94 -3.79
N VAL A 213 7.99 7.78 -4.55
CA VAL A 213 8.52 8.42 -5.76
C VAL A 213 8.46 9.94 -5.61
N ASN A 214 9.54 10.63 -6.00
CA ASN A 214 9.58 12.09 -6.00
C ASN A 214 9.05 12.66 -7.34
N SER A 215 8.97 13.99 -7.45
CA SER A 215 8.50 14.66 -8.68
C SER A 215 9.40 14.46 -9.91
N SER A 216 10.66 14.07 -9.70
CA SER A 216 11.61 13.73 -10.78
C SER A 216 11.50 12.27 -11.23
N GLY A 217 10.68 11.47 -10.53
CA GLY A 217 10.54 10.04 -10.76
C GLY A 217 11.58 9.18 -10.03
N ASP A 218 12.46 9.76 -9.21
CA ASP A 218 13.41 8.97 -8.42
C ASP A 218 12.67 8.25 -7.30
N VAL A 219 13.12 7.03 -7.04
CA VAL A 219 12.42 6.07 -6.19
C VAL A 219 13.24 5.82 -4.93
N GLY A 220 12.60 5.90 -3.77
CA GLY A 220 13.11 5.39 -2.50
C GLY A 220 12.32 4.18 -2.07
N ILE A 221 13.00 3.12 -1.64
CA ILE A 221 12.38 1.87 -1.20
C ILE A 221 12.97 1.49 0.15
N ALA A 222 12.12 1.08 1.08
CA ALA A 222 12.52 0.59 2.40
C ALA A 222 11.94 -0.79 2.65
N GLY A 223 12.67 -1.61 3.41
CA GLY A 223 12.33 -2.99 3.67
C GLY A 223 13.10 -3.57 4.84
N ALA A 224 13.06 -4.88 4.96
CA ALA A 224 13.90 -5.61 5.89
C ALA A 224 14.52 -6.84 5.23
N PHE A 225 15.63 -7.28 5.78
CA PHE A 225 16.33 -8.49 5.37
C PHE A 225 16.95 -9.17 6.58
N SER A 226 17.25 -10.45 6.43
CA SER A 226 18.13 -11.19 7.34
C SER A 226 19.30 -11.79 6.56
N GLY A 227 20.25 -12.39 7.27
CA GLY A 227 21.34 -13.13 6.65
C GLY A 227 22.54 -12.28 6.25
N SER A 228 23.47 -12.91 5.52
CA SER A 228 24.77 -12.32 5.21
C SER A 228 25.04 -12.27 3.72
N GLY A 229 25.66 -11.19 3.24
CA GLY A 229 26.09 -11.06 1.86
C GLY A 229 24.97 -10.75 0.86
N VAL A 230 23.84 -10.21 1.34
CA VAL A 230 22.75 -9.76 0.47
C VAL A 230 23.23 -8.58 -0.37
N ASP A 231 23.20 -8.71 -1.69
CA ASP A 231 23.60 -7.63 -2.60
C ASP A 231 22.43 -6.69 -2.86
N ILE A 232 22.54 -5.45 -2.37
CA ILE A 232 21.49 -4.43 -2.53
C ILE A 232 21.68 -3.57 -3.78
N ASN A 233 22.79 -3.72 -4.51
CA ASN A 233 23.00 -3.03 -5.77
C ASN A 233 22.29 -3.80 -6.89
N THR A 234 21.14 -3.29 -7.32
CA THR A 234 20.34 -3.89 -8.40
C THR A 234 20.82 -3.52 -9.80
N GLY A 235 21.95 -2.81 -9.91
CA GLY A 235 22.57 -2.37 -11.16
C GLY A 235 23.87 -3.10 -11.45
N ALA A 236 24.86 -2.37 -11.99
CA ALA A 236 26.19 -2.90 -12.23
C ALA A 236 27.07 -2.80 -10.97
N GLY A 237 27.88 -3.84 -10.72
CA GLY A 237 28.74 -3.95 -9.53
C GLY A 237 28.03 -4.68 -8.39
N THR A 238 28.59 -4.57 -7.19
CA THR A 238 28.08 -5.23 -5.99
C THR A 238 28.12 -4.29 -4.80
N GLN A 239 27.11 -4.36 -3.94
CA GLN A 239 27.09 -3.74 -2.63
C GLN A 239 26.47 -4.71 -1.62
N SER A 240 27.31 -5.56 -1.04
CA SER A 240 26.83 -6.56 -0.09
C SER A 240 26.61 -5.97 1.31
N VAL A 241 25.49 -6.34 1.93
CA VAL A 241 25.16 -6.07 3.32
C VAL A 241 24.88 -7.38 4.07
N SER A 242 25.11 -7.36 5.37
CA SER A 242 24.79 -8.47 6.28
C SER A 242 24.03 -7.90 7.47
N SER A 243 23.01 -8.62 7.95
CA SER A 243 22.33 -8.26 9.19
C SER A 243 23.25 -8.52 10.38
N ALA A 244 23.17 -7.69 11.42
CA ALA A 244 24.05 -7.78 12.59
C ALA A 244 23.51 -8.73 13.69
N GLY A 245 22.33 -9.31 13.49
CA GLY A 245 21.63 -10.20 14.42
C GLY A 245 20.44 -10.86 13.73
N GLY A 246 19.22 -10.54 14.17
CA GLY A 246 17.98 -10.94 13.49
C GLY A 246 17.77 -10.24 12.14
N GLY A 247 16.54 -9.78 11.90
CA GLY A 247 16.22 -8.95 10.73
C GLY A 247 16.68 -7.50 10.93
N ASP A 248 17.36 -6.94 9.93
CA ASP A 248 17.75 -5.54 9.87
C ASP A 248 16.94 -4.79 8.80
N ALA A 249 16.80 -3.48 8.96
CA ALA A 249 16.19 -2.65 7.92
C ALA A 249 17.16 -2.45 6.76
N LEU A 250 16.64 -2.43 5.54
CA LEU A 250 17.36 -2.03 4.33
C LEU A 250 16.64 -0.87 3.66
N PHE A 251 17.39 -0.07 2.92
CA PHE A 251 16.83 0.96 2.04
C PHE A 251 17.69 1.11 0.80
N ILE A 252 17.03 1.39 -0.32
CA ILE A 252 17.69 1.66 -1.61
C ILE A 252 17.04 2.87 -2.28
N SER A 253 17.84 3.57 -3.08
CA SER A 253 17.40 4.64 -3.96
C SER A 253 17.71 4.25 -5.41
N LEU A 254 16.73 4.48 -6.29
CA LEU A 254 16.81 4.25 -7.71
C LEU A 254 16.50 5.55 -8.47
N SER A 255 17.07 5.69 -9.65
CA SER A 255 16.61 6.69 -10.62
C SER A 255 15.23 6.33 -11.19
N SER A 256 14.61 7.26 -11.92
CA SER A 256 13.34 7.01 -12.62
C SER A 256 13.36 5.88 -13.65
N ALA A 257 14.56 5.49 -14.11
CA ALA A 257 14.80 4.35 -14.99
C ALA A 257 15.00 3.02 -14.24
N GLY A 258 14.88 2.99 -12.90
CA GLY A 258 15.11 1.80 -12.09
C GLY A 258 16.58 1.48 -11.84
N VAL A 259 17.50 2.41 -12.14
CA VAL A 259 18.95 2.20 -11.92
C VAL A 259 19.33 2.57 -10.49
N PHE A 260 19.94 1.63 -9.77
CA PHE A 260 20.46 1.84 -8.42
C PHE A 260 21.39 3.06 -8.32
N GLN A 261 21.17 3.88 -7.29
CA GLN A 261 21.96 5.10 -7.02
C GLN A 261 22.80 4.95 -5.75
N TRP A 262 22.14 4.56 -4.65
CA TRP A 262 22.76 4.34 -3.35
C TRP A 262 21.80 3.55 -2.46
N GLY A 263 22.32 2.97 -1.39
CA GLY A 263 21.53 2.22 -0.43
C GLY A 263 22.35 1.82 0.78
N GLY A 264 21.68 1.21 1.76
CA GLY A 264 22.32 0.74 2.97
C GLY A 264 21.39 -0.05 3.87
N LYS A 265 21.85 -0.27 5.11
CA LYS A 265 21.09 -0.94 6.16
C LYS A 265 21.08 -0.15 7.46
N ILE A 266 20.11 -0.44 8.32
CA ILE A 266 20.05 0.03 9.71
C ILE A 266 19.72 -1.18 10.57
N GLY A 267 20.56 -1.45 11.57
CA GLY A 267 20.52 -2.73 12.26
C GLY A 267 21.27 -2.78 13.59
N GLY A 268 20.92 -3.76 14.41
CA GLY A 268 21.49 -3.99 15.74
C GLY A 268 21.87 -5.45 15.95
N THR A 269 22.64 -5.74 17.00
CA THR A 269 23.13 -7.11 17.26
C THR A 269 22.12 -8.00 17.99
N SER A 270 20.95 -7.47 18.34
CA SER A 270 19.87 -8.24 18.96
C SER A 270 19.14 -9.11 17.93
N THR A 271 18.73 -10.29 18.37
CA THR A 271 17.90 -11.23 17.60
C THR A 271 16.43 -10.93 17.72
#